data_AF-A0A177V6V0-F1
#
_entry.id   AF-A0A177V6V0-F1
#
_cell.length_a   1.000
_cell.length_b   1.000
_cell.length_c   1.000
_cell.angle_alpha   90.00
_cell.angle_beta   90.00
_cell.angle_gamma   90.00
#
_symmetry.space_group_name_H-M   'P 1'
#
loop_
_entity.id
_entity.type
_entity.pdbx_description
1 polymer ?
#
loop_
_entity_poly.entity_id
_entity_poly.type
_entity_poly.pdbx_seq_one_letter_code
_entity_poly.pdbx_strand_id
1 'polypeptide(L)'
;MRSTLALFSKALRLPLTSKRANKDFYKGTRTGNIMRRKRIALTDRTGKQLHDADGRVRHWNLKTEQLDESRIPCFVVPPGLAETQLKPYVFMGETKDGGVSRPQPGFPGGPKMTPAGFNASFYQRLVERTEELRRRDPPANSATAAAAAAAAAAAAGSDKSSSSS
;
A
#
# COMPACT_ATOMS: atom_id res chain seq x y z
N MET A 1 48.40 13.94 -0.43
CA MET A 1 48.09 12.90 -1.44
C MET A 1 47.56 11.67 -0.72
N ARG A 2 46.26 11.35 -0.87
CA ARG A 2 45.70 10.10 -0.32
C ARG A 2 46.01 8.99 -1.31
N SER A 3 46.85 8.05 -0.90
CA SER A 3 47.15 6.83 -1.64
C SER A 3 45.86 6.05 -1.85
N THR A 4 45.59 5.75 -3.12
CA THR A 4 44.57 4.80 -3.56
C THR A 4 44.82 3.46 -2.88
N LEU A 5 43.79 2.92 -2.22
CA LEU A 5 43.76 1.57 -1.66
C LEU A 5 43.84 0.51 -2.77
N ALA A 6 45.02 0.36 -3.38
CA ALA A 6 45.39 -0.75 -4.24
C ALA A 6 46.08 -1.83 -3.39
N LEU A 7 45.42 -2.32 -2.33
CA LEU A 7 46.00 -3.29 -1.40
C LEU A 7 45.19 -4.61 -1.42
N PHE A 8 45.64 -5.51 -2.31
CA PHE A 8 45.64 -6.98 -2.21
C PHE A 8 44.51 -7.84 -2.85
N SER A 9 44.72 -8.13 -4.15
CA SER A 9 44.55 -9.40 -4.91
C SER A 9 43.29 -10.29 -4.84
N LYS A 10 42.19 -9.87 -4.20
CA LYS A 10 40.93 -10.65 -4.20
C LYS A 10 39.70 -9.85 -4.64
N ALA A 11 39.83 -9.06 -5.71
CA ALA A 11 38.68 -8.41 -6.37
C ALA A 11 37.58 -9.40 -6.80
N LEU A 12 37.87 -10.70 -6.82
CA LEU A 12 37.02 -11.81 -7.28
C LEU A 12 35.94 -12.30 -6.30
N ARG A 13 35.94 -11.92 -5.01
CA ARG A 13 34.94 -12.43 -4.04
C ARG A 13 33.82 -11.45 -3.67
N LEU A 14 33.90 -10.21 -4.15
CA LEU A 14 32.84 -9.24 -3.92
C LEU A 14 31.67 -9.53 -4.87
N PRO A 15 30.41 -9.37 -4.41
CA PRO A 15 29.27 -9.59 -5.27
C PRO A 15 29.35 -8.66 -6.48
N LEU A 16 29.22 -9.22 -7.68
CA LEU A 16 29.30 -8.45 -8.92
C LEU A 16 28.18 -7.40 -8.95
N THR A 17 28.56 -6.15 -9.24
CA THR A 17 27.65 -5.02 -9.39
C THR A 17 27.59 -4.61 -10.86
N SER A 18 26.49 -3.99 -11.27
CA SER A 18 26.30 -3.51 -12.65
C SER A 18 27.35 -2.50 -13.11
N LYS A 19 28.07 -1.86 -12.18
CA LYS A 19 29.15 -0.90 -12.49
C LYS A 19 30.53 -1.55 -12.64
N ARG A 20 30.69 -2.81 -12.26
CA ARG A 20 31.97 -3.53 -12.25
C ARG A 20 32.13 -4.52 -13.39
N ALA A 21 31.11 -4.70 -14.22
CA ALA A 21 31.06 -5.73 -15.25
C ALA A 21 30.99 -5.12 -16.66
N ASN A 22 31.10 -5.97 -17.67
CA ASN A 22 31.06 -5.57 -19.09
C ASN A 22 29.67 -5.09 -19.53
N LYS A 23 29.60 -4.54 -20.75
CA LYS A 23 28.39 -3.97 -21.38
C LYS A 23 27.16 -4.89 -21.32
N ASP A 24 27.38 -6.20 -21.42
CA ASP A 24 26.31 -7.20 -21.47
C ASP A 24 25.82 -7.66 -20.09
N PHE A 25 26.52 -7.27 -19.02
CA PHE A 25 26.12 -7.63 -17.66
C PHE A 25 25.07 -6.65 -17.13
N TYR A 26 23.81 -7.06 -17.19
CA TYR A 26 22.71 -6.38 -16.51
C TYR A 26 22.38 -7.05 -15.18
N LYS A 27 22.31 -6.26 -14.11
CA LYS A 27 21.82 -6.68 -12.80
C LYS A 27 20.78 -5.68 -12.30
N GLY A 28 19.59 -6.16 -12.01
CA GLY A 28 18.49 -5.33 -11.50
C GLY A 28 18.64 -4.97 -10.02
N THR A 29 17.93 -3.93 -9.60
CA THR A 29 17.95 -3.33 -8.25
C THR A 29 16.72 -3.67 -7.41
N ARG A 30 15.99 -4.74 -7.77
CA ARG A 30 14.72 -5.15 -7.12
C ARG A 30 13.57 -4.13 -7.21
N THR A 31 13.59 -3.22 -8.20
CA THR A 31 12.52 -2.23 -8.44
C THR A 31 11.16 -2.85 -8.84
N GLY A 32 11.04 -4.18 -8.91
CA GLY A 32 9.84 -4.85 -9.41
C GLY A 32 9.70 -4.73 -10.93
N ASN A 33 8.90 -5.60 -11.53
CA ASN A 33 8.62 -5.54 -12.97
C ASN A 33 7.27 -4.84 -13.21
N ILE A 34 7.31 -3.52 -13.37
CA ILE A 34 6.13 -2.67 -13.59
C ILE A 34 5.66 -2.61 -15.04
N MET A 35 6.36 -3.26 -15.96
CA MET A 35 6.06 -3.11 -17.37
C MET A 35 5.19 -4.24 -17.90
N ARG A 36 4.33 -3.89 -18.87
CA ARG A 36 3.56 -4.86 -19.64
C ARG A 36 4.54 -5.75 -20.41
N ARG A 37 4.31 -7.05 -20.35
CA ARG A 37 5.07 -8.04 -21.11
C ARG A 37 4.11 -8.74 -22.05
N LYS A 38 4.41 -8.70 -23.34
CA LYS A 38 3.76 -9.56 -24.31
C LYS A 38 4.53 -10.88 -24.34
N ARG A 39 3.87 -11.98 -23.97
CA ARG A 39 4.41 -13.32 -24.28
C ARG A 39 4.39 -13.47 -25.79
N ILE A 40 5.54 -13.77 -26.37
CA ILE A 40 5.64 -14.11 -27.78
C ILE A 40 6.09 -15.57 -27.82
N ALA A 41 5.50 -16.36 -28.72
CA ALA A 41 6.07 -17.64 -29.08
C ALA A 41 7.52 -17.43 -29.54
N LEU A 42 8.45 -18.30 -29.13
CA LEU A 42 9.84 -18.24 -29.60
C LEU A 42 9.95 -18.74 -31.05
N THR A 43 9.02 -19.60 -31.43
CA THR A 43 8.98 -20.31 -32.69
C THR A 43 7.61 -20.15 -33.34
N ASP A 44 7.62 -20.11 -34.66
CA ASP A 44 6.41 -20.21 -35.46
C ASP A 44 5.79 -21.62 -35.35
N ARG A 45 4.56 -21.80 -35.82
CA ARG A 45 3.87 -23.12 -35.86
C ARG A 45 4.69 -24.19 -36.61
N THR A 46 5.58 -23.75 -37.49
CA THR A 46 6.48 -24.60 -38.29
C THR A 46 7.84 -24.85 -37.63
N GLY A 47 8.07 -24.35 -36.41
CA GLY A 47 9.31 -24.56 -35.64
C GLY A 47 10.46 -23.60 -35.97
N LYS A 48 10.26 -22.61 -36.86
CA LYS A 48 11.27 -21.60 -37.18
C LYS A 48 11.36 -20.53 -36.09
N GLN A 49 12.58 -20.14 -35.71
CA GLN A 49 12.83 -19.08 -34.74
C GLN A 49 12.25 -17.75 -35.23
N LEU A 50 11.48 -17.05 -34.39
CA LEU A 50 10.91 -15.76 -34.75
C LEU A 50 11.95 -14.64 -34.57
N HIS A 51 11.97 -13.71 -35.53
CA HIS A 51 12.83 -12.53 -35.53
C HIS A 51 11.97 -11.24 -35.44
N ASP A 52 12.55 -10.18 -34.86
CA ASP A 52 11.98 -8.84 -34.85
C ASP A 52 12.15 -8.15 -36.21
N ALA A 53 11.51 -6.99 -36.39
CA ALA A 53 11.61 -6.18 -37.61
C ALA A 53 13.07 -5.81 -37.97
N ASP A 54 13.94 -5.72 -36.97
CA ASP A 54 15.37 -5.44 -37.12
C ASP A 54 16.24 -6.71 -37.31
N GLY A 55 15.62 -7.87 -37.55
CA GLY A 55 16.32 -9.16 -37.76
C GLY A 55 16.88 -9.81 -36.49
N ARG A 56 16.70 -9.20 -35.31
CA ARG A 56 17.15 -9.76 -34.02
C ARG A 56 16.24 -10.90 -33.57
N VAL A 57 16.79 -11.88 -32.86
CA VAL A 57 16.01 -13.02 -32.36
C VAL A 57 14.98 -12.55 -31.32
N ARG A 58 13.71 -12.92 -31.50
CA ARG A 58 12.66 -12.67 -30.51
C ARG A 58 12.88 -13.54 -29.28
N HIS A 59 12.94 -12.90 -28.13
CA HIS A 59 13.02 -13.54 -26.83
C HIS A 59 11.62 -13.69 -26.22
N TRP A 60 11.48 -14.62 -25.26
CA TRP A 60 10.20 -15.08 -24.70
C TRP A 60 9.29 -13.98 -24.14
N ASN A 61 9.87 -12.84 -23.72
CA ASN A 61 9.13 -11.71 -23.19
C ASN A 61 9.52 -10.44 -23.93
N LEU A 62 8.72 -9.99 -24.89
CA LEU A 62 8.94 -8.67 -25.46
C LEU A 62 8.58 -7.63 -24.39
N LYS A 63 9.60 -6.86 -24.02
CA LYS A 63 9.51 -5.75 -23.09
C LYS A 63 8.77 -4.62 -23.80
N THR A 64 7.49 -4.41 -23.46
CA THR A 64 6.69 -3.30 -24.01
C THR A 64 7.07 -2.01 -23.29
N GLU A 65 7.09 -0.87 -23.99
CA GLU A 65 7.38 0.44 -23.37
C GLU A 65 6.24 0.96 -22.47
N GLN A 66 5.12 0.23 -22.40
CA GLN A 66 3.96 0.59 -21.61
C GLN A 66 4.03 0.03 -20.19
N LEU A 67 3.65 0.89 -19.24
CA LEU A 67 3.51 0.53 -17.84
C LEU A 67 2.23 -0.28 -17.60
N ASP A 68 2.30 -1.22 -16.67
CA ASP A 68 1.16 -1.95 -16.15
C ASP A 68 0.72 -1.30 -14.83
N GLU A 69 -0.27 -0.41 -14.90
CA GLU A 69 -0.79 0.33 -13.75
C GLU A 69 -1.21 -0.58 -12.59
N SER A 70 -1.68 -1.80 -12.88
CA SER A 70 -2.04 -2.79 -11.85
C SER A 70 -0.86 -3.28 -11.00
N ARG A 71 0.36 -3.11 -11.49
CA ARG A 71 1.61 -3.53 -10.82
C ARG A 71 2.35 -2.36 -10.16
N ILE A 72 1.88 -1.14 -10.36
CA ILE A 72 2.49 0.04 -9.74
C ILE A 72 1.99 0.08 -8.28
N PRO A 73 2.88 0.07 -7.28
CA PRO A 73 2.47 0.22 -5.90
C PRO A 73 1.94 1.64 -5.66
N CYS A 74 0.75 1.73 -5.06
CA CYS A 74 0.11 2.99 -4.69
C CYS A 74 0.17 3.18 -3.17
N PHE A 75 0.69 4.32 -2.72
CA PHE A 75 0.68 4.70 -1.31
C PHE A 75 -0.57 5.54 -1.03
N VAL A 76 -1.53 4.94 -0.30
CA VAL A 76 -2.78 5.61 0.05
C VAL A 76 -2.56 6.47 1.28
N VAL A 77 -2.79 7.78 1.15
CA VAL A 77 -2.74 8.73 2.26
C VAL A 77 -4.18 8.98 2.75
N PRO A 78 -4.53 8.64 4.00
CA PRO A 78 -5.87 8.87 4.51
C PRO A 78 -6.15 10.38 4.66
N PRO A 79 -7.37 10.84 4.33
CA PRO A 79 -7.75 12.23 4.53
C PRO A 79 -7.85 12.55 6.04
N GLY A 80 -7.68 13.83 6.40
CA GLY A 80 -7.80 14.28 7.79
C GLY A 80 -6.61 13.93 8.68
N LEU A 81 -5.52 13.34 8.15
CA LEU A 81 -4.34 12.96 8.93
C LEU A 81 -3.74 14.14 9.72
N ALA A 82 -3.79 15.34 9.14
CA ALA A 82 -3.27 16.57 9.77
C ALA A 82 -4.09 17.05 10.97
N GLU A 83 -5.38 16.69 11.03
CA GLU A 83 -6.31 17.11 12.09
C GLU A 83 -6.40 16.07 13.21
N THR A 84 -5.73 14.93 13.05
CA THR A 84 -5.76 13.86 14.06
C THR A 84 -5.10 14.32 15.36
N GLN A 85 -5.75 14.03 16.48
CA GLN A 85 -5.17 14.27 17.82
C GLN A 85 -4.03 13.30 18.15
N LEU A 86 -3.92 12.20 17.38
CA LEU A 86 -2.92 11.16 17.58
C LEU A 86 -1.56 11.63 17.08
N LYS A 87 -0.58 11.66 17.99
CA LYS A 87 0.81 11.99 17.69
C LYS A 87 1.67 10.72 17.71
N PRO A 88 2.80 10.68 16.99
CA PRO A 88 3.71 9.53 17.03
C PRO A 88 4.35 9.30 18.41
N TYR A 89 4.37 10.34 19.25
CA TYR A 89 4.91 10.27 20.61
C TYR A 89 3.81 10.51 21.64
N VAL A 90 3.95 9.83 22.77
CA VAL A 90 3.01 9.89 23.89
C VAL A 90 3.67 10.58 25.06
N PHE A 91 2.92 11.39 25.80
CA PHE A 91 3.39 12.06 27.00
C PHE A 91 3.53 11.05 28.17
N MET A 92 4.69 11.05 28.83
CA MET A 92 5.04 10.10 29.90
C MET A 92 5.05 10.76 31.30
N GLY A 93 4.05 11.59 31.59
CA GLY A 93 3.92 12.30 32.87
C GLY A 93 2.90 11.67 33.82
N GLU A 94 2.39 12.47 34.74
CA GLU A 94 1.32 12.05 35.65
C GLU A 94 0.02 11.78 34.89
N THR A 95 -0.73 10.77 35.31
CA THR A 95 -2.03 10.42 34.69
C THR A 95 -3.04 11.57 34.78
N LYS A 96 -2.91 12.44 35.78
CA LYS A 96 -3.74 13.65 35.95
C LYS A 96 -3.59 14.63 34.77
N ASP A 97 -2.40 14.68 34.17
CA ASP A 97 -2.07 15.53 33.03
C ASP A 97 -2.22 14.78 31.69
N GLY A 98 -2.86 13.60 31.70
CA GLY A 98 -2.98 12.73 30.54
C GLY A 98 -1.72 11.93 30.22
N GLY A 99 -0.78 11.84 31.17
CA GLY A 99 0.44 11.05 31.04
C GLY A 99 0.21 9.54 31.16
N VAL A 100 0.96 8.78 30.36
CA VAL A 100 0.98 7.31 30.42
C VAL A 100 2.23 6.87 31.16
N SER A 101 2.08 5.90 32.08
CA SER A 101 3.21 5.33 32.82
C SER A 101 4.24 4.74 31.86
N ARG A 102 5.53 4.98 32.12
CA ARG A 102 6.63 4.38 31.36
C ARG A 102 6.49 2.85 31.37
N PRO A 103 6.38 2.21 30.19
CA PRO A 103 6.46 0.75 30.12
C PRO A 103 7.85 0.33 30.58
N GLN A 104 7.95 -0.80 31.29
CA GLN A 104 9.24 -1.26 31.81
C GLN A 104 10.24 -1.52 30.66
N PRO A 105 11.55 -1.28 30.87
CA PRO A 105 12.56 -1.47 29.82
C PRO A 105 12.54 -2.90 29.27
N GLY A 106 12.28 -3.05 27.97
CA GLY A 106 12.31 -4.34 27.26
C GLY A 106 10.97 -4.91 26.78
N PHE A 107 9.93 -4.11 26.52
CA PHE A 107 8.58 -4.66 26.31
C PHE A 107 8.04 -4.70 24.87
N PRO A 108 8.17 -5.85 24.17
CA PRO A 108 7.11 -6.44 23.36
C PRO A 108 6.14 -7.22 24.26
N GLY A 109 5.19 -6.57 24.94
CA GLY A 109 4.38 -7.27 25.95
C GLY A 109 3.21 -6.56 26.64
N GLY A 110 2.82 -5.32 26.26
CA GLY A 110 1.55 -4.75 26.76
C GLY A 110 0.44 -5.79 26.59
N PRO A 111 -0.58 -5.89 27.48
CA PRO A 111 -1.48 -7.03 27.54
C PRO A 111 -1.92 -7.41 26.13
N LYS A 112 -1.33 -8.48 25.61
CA LYS A 112 -1.55 -8.87 24.22
C LYS A 112 -3.00 -9.31 24.16
N MET A 113 -3.70 -8.93 23.10
CA MET A 113 -5.04 -9.44 22.88
C MET A 113 -4.96 -10.96 22.97
N THR A 114 -5.68 -11.54 23.93
CA THR A 114 -5.67 -12.99 24.14
C THR A 114 -6.25 -13.66 22.89
N PRO A 115 -5.98 -14.95 22.64
CA PRO A 115 -6.60 -15.67 21.54
C PRO A 115 -8.14 -15.55 21.54
N ALA A 116 -8.75 -15.42 22.72
CA ALA A 116 -10.18 -15.18 22.86
C ALA A 116 -10.66 -13.83 22.26
N GLY A 117 -9.79 -12.84 22.15
CA GLY A 117 -10.06 -11.56 21.49
C GLY A 117 -10.06 -11.64 19.95
N PHE A 118 -9.68 -12.78 19.37
CA PHE A 118 -9.76 -13.02 17.92
C PHE A 118 -10.99 -13.85 17.51
N ASN A 119 -11.90 -14.13 18.46
CA ASN A 119 -13.09 -14.92 18.18
C ASN A 119 -14.23 -14.07 17.59
N ALA A 120 -15.04 -14.66 16.72
CA ALA A 120 -16.21 -14.01 16.14
C ALA A 120 -17.18 -13.48 17.22
N SER A 121 -17.38 -14.25 18.29
CA SER A 121 -18.24 -13.88 19.42
C SER A 121 -17.75 -12.65 20.19
N PHE A 122 -16.43 -12.42 20.24
CA PHE A 122 -15.85 -11.22 20.85
C PHE A 122 -16.17 -9.97 20.02
N TYR A 123 -16.01 -10.06 18.70
CA TYR A 123 -16.34 -8.95 17.80
C TYR A 123 -17.85 -8.68 17.72
N GLN A 124 -18.70 -9.70 17.78
CA GLN A 124 -20.16 -9.52 17.86
C GLN A 124 -20.56 -8.69 19.08
N ARG A 125 -20.03 -9.03 20.26
CA ARG A 125 -20.28 -8.26 21.49
C ARG A 125 -19.75 -6.83 21.40
N LEU A 126 -18.61 -6.61 20.74
CA LEU A 126 -18.08 -5.27 20.49
C LEU A 126 -19.00 -4.45 19.58
N VAL A 127 -19.55 -5.07 18.53
CA VAL A 127 -20.51 -4.41 17.64
C VAL A 127 -21.78 -4.04 18.41
N GLU A 128 -22.38 -4.98 19.13
CA GLU A 128 -23.57 -4.73 19.96
C GLU A 128 -23.34 -3.56 20.93
N ARG A 129 -22.22 -3.59 21.65
CA ARG A 129 -21.82 -2.52 22.58
C ARG A 129 -21.62 -1.19 21.87
N THR A 130 -21.00 -1.18 20.69
CA THR A 130 -20.75 0.05 19.92
C THR A 130 -22.06 0.66 19.44
N GLU A 131 -23.00 -0.17 18.99
CA GLU A 131 -24.34 0.27 18.59
C GLU A 131 -25.18 0.76 19.77
N GLU A 132 -25.02 0.17 20.96
CA GLU A 132 -25.62 0.70 22.18
C GLU A 132 -25.07 2.08 22.56
N LEU A 133 -23.74 2.26 22.50
CA LEU A 133 -23.11 3.56 22.77
C LEU A 133 -23.55 4.62 21.75
N ARG A 134 -23.63 4.25 20.47
CA ARG A 134 -24.12 5.14 19.40
C ARG A 134 -25.58 5.55 19.58
N ARG A 135 -26.42 4.65 20.10
CA ARG A 135 -27.83 4.97 20.43
C ARG A 135 -27.95 5.92 21.62
N ARG A 136 -27.03 5.83 22.58
CA ARG A 136 -26.98 6.74 23.74
C ARG A 136 -26.42 8.11 23.37
N ASP A 137 -25.32 8.13 22.63
CA ASP A 137 -24.58 9.34 22.24
C ASP A 137 -24.53 9.43 20.71
N PRO A 138 -25.55 10.02 20.06
CA PRO A 138 -25.51 10.23 18.61
C PRO A 138 -24.38 11.21 18.27
N PRO A 139 -23.55 10.91 17.25
CA PRO A 139 -22.44 11.80 16.90
C PRO A 139 -22.98 13.16 16.47
N ALA A 140 -22.32 14.26 16.84
CA ALA A 140 -22.78 15.63 16.55
C ALA A 140 -23.11 15.89 15.07
N ASN A 141 -22.52 15.11 14.15
CA ASN A 141 -22.74 15.20 12.70
C ASN A 141 -23.92 14.34 12.19
N SER A 142 -24.62 13.57 13.03
CA SER A 142 -25.76 12.74 12.56
C SER A 142 -27.00 13.56 12.26
N ALA A 143 -27.23 14.67 12.98
CA ALA A 143 -28.35 15.57 12.72
C ALA A 143 -28.17 16.33 11.39
N THR A 144 -26.95 16.82 11.12
CA THR A 144 -26.59 17.50 9.86
C THR A 144 -26.51 16.52 8.69
N ALA A 145 -25.99 15.31 8.88
CA ALA A 145 -25.97 14.27 7.84
C ALA A 145 -27.38 13.73 7.53
N ALA A 146 -28.25 13.56 8.53
CA ALA A 146 -29.65 13.18 8.32
C ALA A 146 -30.44 14.28 7.60
N ALA A 147 -30.20 15.56 7.95
CA ALA A 147 -30.80 16.69 7.24
C ALA A 147 -30.30 16.79 5.79
N ALA A 148 -29.01 16.57 5.53
CA ALA A 148 -28.45 16.55 4.17
C ALA A 148 -28.97 15.36 3.34
N ALA A 149 -29.11 14.18 3.94
CA ALA A 149 -29.69 13.01 3.28
C ALA A 149 -31.19 13.20 2.99
N ALA A 150 -31.94 13.81 3.91
CA ALA A 150 -33.35 14.17 3.69
C ALA A 150 -33.52 15.23 2.59
N ALA A 151 -32.64 16.24 2.54
CA ALA A 151 -32.62 17.25 1.48
C ALA A 151 -32.28 16.65 0.10
N ALA A 152 -31.33 15.71 0.04
CA ALA A 152 -30.99 14.98 -1.18
C ALA A 152 -32.16 14.10 -1.66
N ALA A 153 -32.88 13.45 -0.74
CA ALA A 153 -34.07 12.66 -1.06
C ALA A 153 -35.25 13.53 -1.54
N ALA A 154 -35.43 14.73 -0.96
CA ALA A 154 -36.46 15.68 -1.39
C ALA A 154 -36.18 16.25 -2.80
N ALA A 155 -34.92 16.55 -3.11
CA ALA A 155 -34.50 16.99 -4.45
C ALA A 155 -34.68 15.90 -5.52
N ALA A 156 -34.51 14.62 -5.18
CA ALA A 156 -34.76 13.50 -6.08
C ALA A 156 -36.26 13.24 -6.36
N GLY A 157 -37.16 13.76 -5.51
CA GLY A 157 -38.61 13.63 -5.66
C GLY A 157 -39.26 14.69 -6.56
N SER A 158 -38.62 15.85 -6.76
CA SER A 158 -39.18 16.96 -7.54
C SER A 158 -38.99 16.84 -9.06
N ASP A 159 -38.08 16.00 -9.53
CA ASP A 159 -37.71 15.90 -10.95
C ASP A 159 -38.57 14.93 -11.79
N LYS A 160 -39.58 14.27 -11.19
CA LYS A 160 -40.45 13.30 -11.90
C LYS A 160 -41.78 13.84 -12.40
N SER A 161 -42.10 15.13 -12.23
CA SER A 161 -43.42 15.71 -12.59
C SER A 161 -43.45 16.55 -13.87
N SER A 162 -42.37 16.64 -14.65
CA SER A 162 -42.26 17.54 -15.81
C SER A 162 -42.06 16.85 -17.16
N SER A 163 -42.65 15.67 -17.38
CA SER A 163 -42.68 15.02 -18.71
C SER A 163 -44.07 14.46 -19.07
N SER A 164 -45.04 15.35 -19.22
CA SER A 164 -46.30 15.02 -19.93
C SER A 164 -46.88 16.30 -20.55
N SER A 165 -46.43 16.62 -21.77
CA SER A 165 -47.12 17.44 -22.78
C SER A 165 -46.43 17.25 -24.12
#